data_AF-D2V3T0-F1
#
_entry.id   AF-D2V3T0-F1
#
_cell.length_a   1.000
_cell.length_b   1.000
_cell.length_c   1.000
_cell.angle_alpha   90.00
_cell.angle_beta   90.00
_cell.angle_gamma   90.00
#
_symmetry.space_group_name_H-M   'P 1'
#
loop_
_entity.id
_entity.type
_entity.pdbx_description
1 polymer ?
#
loop_
_entity_poly.entity_id
_entity_poly.type
_entity_poly.pdbx_seq_one_letter_code
_entity_poly.pdbx_strand_id
1 'polypeptide(L)'
;MFENLPPEIQMEIFSFLSLKHLGSIQLLNKKISQQIIDSKQFWIALLHNYSRIVKPDHQKIKNNQNNKEEINHSEIIETLKELIREQCEKTTKIRYEIEHTKTMIISFKCAKEQKMNYVNYLNKQSSKADLKMEGIENEEMKEKVVSELLARCELFEEHKNDLEEQTQALQIELETNLVD
;
A
#
# COMPACT_ATOMS: atom_id res chain seq x y z
N MET A 1 -34.65 10.80 2.18
CA MET A 1 -34.59 9.83 3.30
C MET A 1 -33.87 10.40 4.51
N PHE A 2 -32.71 11.06 4.35
CA PHE A 2 -32.01 11.72 5.48
C PHE A 2 -32.75 12.95 6.05
N GLU A 3 -33.47 13.71 5.24
CA GLU A 3 -34.14 14.96 5.66
C GLU A 3 -35.20 14.80 6.75
N ASN A 4 -35.68 13.57 6.97
CA ASN A 4 -36.66 13.24 8.00
C ASN A 4 -36.02 12.93 9.36
N LEU A 5 -34.69 12.78 9.41
CA LEU A 5 -33.97 12.53 10.66
C LEU A 5 -33.69 13.86 11.38
N PRO A 6 -33.62 13.87 12.73
CA PRO A 6 -33.12 15.01 13.47
C PRO A 6 -31.70 15.41 13.01
N PRO A 7 -31.37 16.71 12.95
CA PRO A 7 -30.05 17.18 12.51
C PRO A 7 -28.89 16.54 13.27
N GLU A 8 -29.06 16.28 14.57
CA GLU A 8 -28.05 15.67 15.44
C GLU A 8 -27.70 14.25 14.96
N ILE A 9 -28.72 13.46 14.62
CA ILE A 9 -28.55 12.08 14.12
C ILE A 9 -27.93 12.10 12.72
N GLN A 10 -28.33 13.04 11.86
CA GLN A 10 -27.71 13.21 10.54
C GLN A 10 -26.21 13.51 10.71
N MET A 11 -25.85 14.42 11.62
CA MET A 11 -24.47 14.81 11.87
C MET A 11 -23.62 13.67 12.43
N GLU A 12 -24.18 12.87 13.34
CA GLU A 12 -23.51 11.68 13.85
C GLU A 12 -23.24 10.68 12.72
N ILE A 13 -24.24 10.36 11.89
CA ILE A 13 -24.06 9.46 10.74
C ILE A 13 -22.98 9.99 9.78
N PHE A 14 -23.01 11.29 9.47
CA PHE A 14 -22.02 11.89 8.58
C PHE A 14 -20.60 11.84 9.17
N SER A 15 -20.44 11.87 10.50
CA SER A 15 -19.11 11.81 11.13
C SER A 15 -18.40 10.47 10.95
N PHE A 16 -19.13 9.41 10.56
CA PHE A 16 -18.59 8.09 10.21
C PHE A 16 -18.30 7.94 8.72
N LEU A 17 -18.64 8.92 7.89
CA LEU A 17 -18.38 8.86 6.47
C LEU A 17 -16.97 9.35 6.16
N SER A 18 -16.39 8.79 5.10
CA SER A 18 -15.13 9.31 4.60
C SER A 18 -15.24 10.70 4.00
N LEU A 19 -14.12 11.42 3.96
CA LEU A 19 -14.04 12.77 3.39
C LEU A 19 -14.56 12.84 1.94
N LYS A 20 -14.37 11.77 1.15
CA LYS A 20 -14.89 11.68 -0.22
C LYS A 20 -16.42 11.67 -0.25
N HIS A 21 -17.04 10.90 0.64
CA HIS A 21 -18.49 10.83 0.77
C HIS A 21 -19.05 12.14 1.32
N LEU A 22 -18.37 12.75 2.30
CA LEU A 22 -18.71 14.07 2.83
C LEU A 22 -18.69 15.15 1.75
N GLY A 23 -17.66 15.16 0.88
CA GLY A 23 -17.59 16.08 -0.27
C GLY A 23 -18.78 15.89 -1.22
N SER A 24 -19.16 14.65 -1.49
CA SER A 24 -20.34 14.33 -2.32
C SER A 24 -21.64 14.85 -1.69
N ILE A 25 -21.81 14.66 -0.38
CA ILE A 25 -22.99 15.12 0.36
C ILE A 25 -23.08 16.65 0.37
N GLN A 26 -21.96 17.34 0.58
CA GLN A 26 -21.91 18.80 0.55
C GLN A 26 -22.31 19.38 -0.81
N LEU A 27 -21.94 18.71 -1.90
CA LEU A 27 -22.33 19.12 -3.26
C LEU A 27 -23.82 18.90 -3.56
N LEU A 28 -24.45 17.90 -2.93
CA LEU A 28 -25.83 17.52 -3.20
C LEU A 28 -26.85 18.39 -2.45
N ASN A 29 -26.51 18.89 -1.26
CA ASN A 29 -27.47 19.62 -0.43
C ASN A 29 -26.81 20.78 0.34
N LYS A 30 -27.10 22.02 -0.09
CA LYS A 30 -26.56 23.24 0.54
C LYS A 30 -26.96 23.41 2.01
N LYS A 31 -28.15 22.95 2.39
CA LYS A 31 -28.62 23.03 3.80
C LYS A 31 -27.79 22.11 4.69
N ILE A 32 -27.57 20.87 4.23
CA ILE A 32 -26.71 19.91 4.93
C ILE A 32 -25.26 20.41 4.97
N SER A 33 -24.76 20.98 3.87
CA SER A 33 -23.43 21.59 3.82
C SER A 33 -23.25 22.67 4.89
N GLN A 34 -24.21 23.59 5.03
CA GLN A 34 -24.15 24.62 6.06
C GLN A 34 -24.20 24.03 7.48
N GLN A 35 -25.08 23.05 7.72
CA GLN A 35 -25.17 22.35 9.01
C GLN A 35 -23.85 21.64 9.38
N ILE A 36 -23.18 21.03 8.42
CA ILE A 36 -21.87 20.42 8.60
C ILE A 36 -20.82 21.48 8.98
N ILE A 37 -20.76 22.58 8.23
CA ILE A 37 -19.80 23.66 8.45
C ILE A 37 -19.97 24.27 9.84
N ASP A 38 -21.20 24.49 10.28
CA ASP A 38 -21.48 25.18 11.55
C ASP A 38 -21.41 24.24 12.78
N SER A 39 -21.44 22.93 12.58
CA SER A 39 -21.47 21.95 13.67
C SER A 39 -20.08 21.66 14.24
N LYS A 40 -19.73 22.31 15.37
CA LYS A 40 -18.49 22.04 16.11
C LYS A 40 -18.38 20.56 16.52
N GLN A 41 -19.47 19.98 17.02
CA GLN A 41 -19.52 18.58 17.45
C GLN A 41 -19.19 17.62 16.30
N PHE A 42 -19.65 17.90 15.09
CA PHE A 42 -19.32 17.09 13.92
C PHE A 42 -17.81 17.07 13.67
N TRP A 43 -17.17 18.25 13.63
CA TRP A 43 -15.73 18.32 13.36
C TRP A 43 -14.89 17.67 14.46
N ILE A 44 -15.32 17.77 15.71
CA ILE A 44 -14.67 17.06 16.84
C ILE A 44 -14.80 15.54 16.65
N ALA A 45 -16.00 15.04 16.32
CA ALA A 45 -16.22 13.62 16.08
C ALA A 45 -15.41 13.11 14.88
N LEU A 46 -15.39 13.88 13.79
CA LEU A 46 -14.60 13.57 12.60
C LEU A 46 -13.10 13.51 12.92
N LEU A 47 -12.57 14.50 13.65
CA LEU A 47 -11.18 14.53 14.10
C LEU A 47 -10.84 13.31 14.96
N HIS A 48 -11.71 12.96 15.89
CA HIS A 48 -11.51 11.79 16.73
C HIS A 48 -11.44 10.51 15.90
N ASN A 49 -12.37 10.32 14.96
CA ASN A 49 -12.41 9.15 14.08
C ASN A 49 -11.13 9.05 13.22
N TYR A 50 -10.74 10.13 12.55
CA TYR A 50 -9.54 10.16 11.72
C TYR A 50 -8.25 9.99 12.54
N SER A 51 -8.17 10.60 13.73
CA SER A 51 -6.99 10.45 14.59
C SER A 51 -6.78 9.01 15.06
N ARG A 52 -7.85 8.27 15.35
CA ARG A 52 -7.77 6.85 15.71
C ARG A 52 -7.16 6.00 14.59
N ILE A 53 -7.41 6.36 13.34
CA ILE A 53 -6.93 5.64 12.16
C ILE A 53 -5.47 5.99 11.87
N VAL A 54 -5.14 7.28 11.85
CA VAL A 54 -3.81 7.76 11.42
C VAL A 54 -2.78 7.69 12.57
N LYS A 55 -3.17 8.02 13.80
CA LYS A 55 -2.29 8.07 14.99
C LYS A 55 -3.05 7.61 16.25
N PRO A 56 -3.22 6.30 16.47
CA PRO A 56 -3.94 5.75 17.63
C PRO A 56 -3.37 6.20 18.99
N ASP A 57 -2.10 6.61 19.03
CA ASP A 57 -1.40 7.09 20.24
C ASP A 57 -1.33 8.63 20.38
N HIS A 58 -2.07 9.40 19.58
CA HIS A 58 -2.03 10.87 19.65
C HIS A 58 -2.67 11.39 20.96
N GLN A 59 -1.85 11.52 22.01
CA GLN A 59 -2.26 11.96 23.34
C GLN A 59 -2.93 13.35 23.36
N LYS A 60 -2.65 14.21 22.37
CA LYS A 60 -3.24 15.56 22.28
C LYS A 60 -4.76 15.52 22.12
N ILE A 61 -5.34 14.49 21.49
CA ILE A 61 -6.78 14.42 21.24
C ILE A 61 -7.54 13.78 22.41
N LYS A 62 -6.90 12.85 23.15
CA LYS A 62 -7.46 12.29 24.39
C LYS A 62 -7.59 13.33 25.51
N ASN A 63 -6.66 14.27 25.61
CA ASN A 63 -6.72 15.32 26.64
C ASN A 63 -7.79 16.39 26.35
N ASN A 64 -8.16 16.56 25.08
CA ASN A 64 -9.10 17.55 24.59
C ASN A 64 -10.59 17.20 24.85
N GLN A 65 -10.90 15.95 25.23
CA GLN A 65 -12.25 15.57 25.69
C GLN A 65 -12.48 15.84 27.18
N ASN A 66 -11.41 15.87 27.99
CA ASN A 66 -11.49 16.05 29.44
C ASN A 66 -11.31 17.51 29.87
N ASN A 67 -10.61 18.32 29.07
CA ASN A 67 -10.48 19.75 29.33
C ASN A 67 -11.59 20.51 28.61
N LYS A 68 -12.41 21.24 29.39
CA LYS A 68 -13.38 22.24 28.91
C LYS A 68 -12.73 23.47 28.24
N GLU A 69 -11.52 23.32 27.70
CA GLU A 69 -10.90 24.39 26.93
C GLU A 69 -11.58 24.44 25.56
N GLU A 70 -12.04 25.63 25.18
CA GLU A 70 -12.63 25.88 23.88
C GLU A 70 -11.59 25.65 22.80
N ILE A 71 -11.47 24.41 22.31
CA ILE A 71 -10.71 24.14 21.09
C ILE A 71 -11.36 24.97 20.00
N ASN A 72 -10.56 25.84 19.39
CA ASN A 72 -11.04 26.72 18.35
C ASN A 72 -11.35 25.87 17.11
N HIS A 73 -12.44 26.18 16.41
CA HIS A 73 -12.81 25.52 15.16
C HIS A 73 -11.63 25.53 14.16
N SER A 74 -10.86 26.60 14.12
CA SER A 74 -9.65 26.70 13.28
C SER A 74 -8.58 25.66 13.62
N GLU A 75 -8.37 25.34 14.90
CA GLU A 75 -7.37 24.36 15.33
C GLU A 75 -7.77 22.93 14.96
N ILE A 76 -9.07 22.63 15.03
CA ILE A 76 -9.61 21.33 14.59
C ILE A 76 -9.36 21.12 13.10
N ILE A 77 -9.64 22.14 12.28
CA ILE A 77 -9.44 22.08 10.83
C ILE A 77 -7.95 21.91 10.50
N GLU A 78 -7.05 22.66 11.14
CA GLU A 78 -5.62 22.52 10.89
C GLU A 78 -5.10 21.15 11.30
N THR A 79 -5.54 20.61 12.45
CA THR A 79 -5.18 19.25 12.87
C THR A 79 -5.68 18.21 11.88
N LEU A 80 -6.92 18.34 11.38
CA LEU A 80 -7.46 17.45 10.35
C LEU A 80 -6.63 17.51 9.06
N LYS A 81 -6.24 18.71 8.60
CA LYS A 81 -5.37 18.87 7.42
C LYS A 81 -4.02 18.20 7.59
N GLU A 82 -3.41 18.29 8.78
CA GLU A 82 -2.15 17.61 9.09
C GLU A 82 -2.32 16.09 9.04
N LEU A 83 -3.35 15.54 9.68
CA LEU A 83 -3.63 14.10 9.65
C LEU A 83 -3.88 13.58 8.22
N ILE A 84 -4.63 14.34 7.42
CA ILE A 84 -4.85 14.01 6.01
C ILE A 84 -3.53 14.01 5.23
N ARG A 85 -2.67 15.01 5.45
CA ARG A 85 -1.36 15.11 4.79
C ARG A 85 -0.48 13.91 5.13
N GLU A 86 -0.37 13.58 6.42
CA GLU A 86 0.39 12.43 6.89
C GLU A 86 -0.12 11.11 6.28
N GLN A 87 -1.45 10.93 6.23
CA GLN A 87 -2.05 9.75 5.62
C GLN A 87 -1.77 9.68 4.11
N CYS A 88 -1.83 10.82 3.40
CA CYS A 88 -1.48 10.90 1.98
C CYS A 88 0.00 10.56 1.73
N GLU A 89 0.91 11.07 2.56
CA GLU A 89 2.34 10.77 2.46
C GLU A 89 2.61 9.28 2.69
N LYS A 90 2.02 8.70 3.74
CA LYS A 90 2.12 7.26 4.04
C LYS A 90 1.60 6.41 2.88
N THR A 91 0.41 6.72 2.38
CA THR A 91 -0.22 6.02 1.25
C THR A 91 0.64 6.11 -0.01
N THR A 92 1.23 7.28 -0.28
CA THR A 92 2.09 7.50 -1.45
C THR A 92 3.38 6.68 -1.34
N LYS A 93 3.97 6.63 -0.14
CA LYS A 93 5.17 5.83 0.13
C LYS A 93 4.90 4.33 -0.09
N ILE A 94 3.80 3.80 0.46
CA ILE A 94 3.42 2.39 0.28
C ILE A 94 3.20 2.07 -1.21
N ARG A 95 2.50 2.94 -1.94
CA ARG A 95 2.31 2.77 -3.39
C ARG A 95 3.63 2.71 -4.15
N TYR A 96 4.57 3.59 -3.82
CA TYR A 96 5.89 3.59 -4.44
C TYR A 96 6.63 2.29 -4.16
N GLU A 97 6.61 1.80 -2.92
CA GLU A 97 7.25 0.54 -2.53
C GLU A 97 6.65 -0.66 -3.29
N ILE A 98 5.31 -0.72 -3.42
CA ILE A 98 4.62 -1.75 -4.21
C ILE A 98 5.06 -1.73 -5.69
N GLU A 99 5.14 -0.55 -6.32
CA GLU A 99 5.57 -0.47 -7.72
C GLU A 99 7.05 -0.81 -7.90
N HIS A 100 7.89 -0.45 -6.92
CA HIS A 100 9.28 -0.84 -6.89
C HIS A 100 9.47 -2.35 -6.79
N THR A 101 8.77 -3.03 -5.86
CA THR A 101 8.86 -4.50 -5.71
C THR A 101 8.33 -5.22 -6.94
N LYS A 102 7.23 -4.77 -7.56
CA LYS A 102 6.73 -5.30 -8.83
C LYS A 102 7.78 -5.21 -9.94
N THR A 103 8.46 -4.08 -10.05
CA THR A 103 9.53 -3.88 -11.03
C THR A 103 10.70 -4.84 -10.79
N MET A 104 11.10 -5.05 -9.53
CA MET A 104 12.12 -6.03 -9.18
C MET A 104 11.70 -7.46 -9.55
N ILE A 105 10.47 -7.87 -9.25
CA ILE A 105 9.93 -9.19 -9.62
C ILE A 105 10.01 -9.40 -11.15
N ILE A 106 9.66 -8.40 -11.95
CA ILE A 106 9.78 -8.47 -13.41
C ILE A 106 11.24 -8.66 -13.83
N SER A 107 12.17 -7.90 -13.24
CA SER A 107 13.60 -8.01 -13.56
C SER A 107 14.17 -9.41 -13.23
N PHE A 108 13.74 -10.01 -12.11
CA PHE A 108 14.14 -11.38 -11.74
C PHE A 108 13.58 -12.41 -12.71
N LYS A 109 12.31 -12.28 -13.12
CA LYS A 109 11.69 -13.15 -14.14
C LYS A 109 12.48 -13.11 -15.45
N CYS A 110 12.81 -11.91 -15.94
CA CYS A 110 13.62 -11.75 -17.15
C CYS A 110 15.03 -12.35 -17.00
N ALA A 111 15.71 -12.11 -15.87
CA ALA A 111 17.04 -12.65 -15.61
C ALA A 111 17.04 -14.19 -15.55
N LYS A 112 16.02 -14.79 -14.94
CA LYS A 112 15.83 -16.24 -14.89
C LYS A 112 15.59 -16.82 -16.29
N GLU A 113 14.74 -16.19 -17.08
CA GLU A 113 14.47 -16.62 -18.46
C GLU A 113 15.73 -16.58 -19.34
N GLN A 114 16.52 -15.49 -19.26
CA GLN A 114 17.80 -15.38 -19.97
C GLN A 114 18.77 -16.50 -19.59
N LYS A 115 18.89 -16.81 -18.29
CA LYS A 115 19.71 -17.93 -17.82
C LYS A 115 19.22 -19.27 -18.32
N MET A 116 17.91 -19.51 -18.29
CA MET A 116 17.33 -20.77 -18.77
C MET A 116 17.54 -20.94 -20.28
N ASN A 117 17.42 -19.86 -21.05
CA ASN A 117 17.73 -19.86 -22.48
C ASN A 117 19.20 -20.20 -22.75
N TYR A 118 20.13 -19.70 -21.91
CA TYR A 118 21.54 -20.04 -22.01
C TYR A 118 21.82 -21.52 -21.66
N VAL A 119 21.21 -22.05 -20.60
CA VAL A 119 21.29 -23.49 -20.25
C VAL A 119 20.77 -24.34 -21.42
N ASN A 120 19.62 -23.99 -21.99
CA ASN A 120 19.05 -24.69 -23.14
C ASN A 120 19.97 -24.62 -24.37
N TYR A 121 20.67 -23.51 -24.58
CA TYR A 121 21.67 -23.36 -25.63
C TYR A 121 22.87 -24.29 -25.43
N LEU A 122 23.42 -24.34 -24.21
CA LEU A 122 24.53 -25.24 -23.86
C LEU A 122 24.14 -26.72 -24.06
N ASN A 123 22.96 -27.12 -23.60
CA ASN A 123 22.46 -28.49 -23.76
C ASN A 123 22.28 -28.87 -25.24
N LYS A 124 21.78 -27.95 -26.07
CA LYS A 124 21.67 -28.15 -27.54
C LYS A 124 23.02 -28.25 -28.23
N GLN A 125 24.05 -27.55 -27.73
CA GLN A 125 25.40 -27.67 -28.25
C GLN A 125 26.03 -29.02 -27.90
N SER A 126 25.86 -29.52 -26.68
CA SER A 126 26.39 -30.83 -26.27
C SER A 126 25.80 -31.96 -27.13
N SER A 127 24.49 -31.96 -27.38
CA SER A 127 23.84 -32.92 -28.30
C SER A 127 24.37 -32.87 -29.75
N LYS A 128 25.07 -31.81 -30.16
CA LYS A 128 25.72 -31.70 -31.48
C LYS A 128 27.23 -31.96 -31.44
N ALA A 129 27.86 -31.91 -30.27
CA ALA A 129 29.31 -32.03 -30.08
C ALA A 129 29.81 -33.47 -29.92
N ASP A 130 28.91 -34.45 -29.74
CA ASP A 130 29.22 -35.90 -29.69
C ASP A 130 29.92 -36.45 -30.96
N LEU A 131 30.20 -35.61 -31.95
CA LEU A 131 30.93 -35.95 -33.17
C LEU A 131 32.45 -35.63 -33.15
N LYS A 132 33.01 -35.06 -32.07
CA LYS A 132 34.46 -34.84 -31.97
C LYS A 132 35.02 -35.16 -30.57
N MET A 133 35.80 -36.24 -30.50
CA MET A 133 36.49 -36.74 -29.31
C MET A 133 37.54 -35.77 -28.77
N GLU A 134 37.14 -34.87 -27.86
CA GLU A 134 38.00 -34.16 -26.89
C GLU A 134 37.23 -33.96 -25.55
N GLY A 135 36.38 -34.94 -25.17
CA GLY A 135 35.12 -34.69 -24.45
C GLY A 135 35.09 -34.61 -22.92
N ILE A 136 36.02 -35.21 -22.16
CA ILE A 136 35.77 -35.48 -20.73
C ILE A 136 35.91 -34.24 -19.82
N GLU A 137 36.98 -33.45 -19.95
CA GLU A 137 37.17 -32.24 -19.12
C GLU A 137 36.17 -31.12 -19.46
N ASN A 138 35.70 -31.09 -20.71
CA ASN A 138 34.77 -30.08 -21.20
C ASN A 138 33.31 -30.40 -20.81
N GLU A 139 32.95 -31.68 -20.65
CA GLU A 139 31.65 -32.09 -20.11
C GLU A 139 31.54 -31.80 -18.61
N GLU A 140 32.55 -32.15 -17.81
CA GLU A 140 32.52 -31.93 -16.37
C GLU A 140 32.46 -30.43 -16.01
N MET A 141 33.20 -29.59 -16.75
CA MET A 141 33.15 -28.14 -16.58
C MET A 141 31.79 -27.55 -17.00
N LYS A 142 31.15 -28.08 -18.05
CA LYS A 142 29.81 -27.66 -18.47
C LYS A 142 28.74 -28.08 -17.46
N GLU A 143 28.81 -29.31 -16.96
CA GLU A 143 27.86 -29.82 -15.97
C GLU A 143 27.93 -28.99 -14.69
N LYS A 144 29.14 -28.62 -14.25
CA LYS A 144 29.34 -27.69 -13.13
C LYS A 144 28.71 -26.31 -13.38
N VAL A 145 28.92 -25.73 -14.57
CA VAL A 145 28.32 -24.43 -14.94
C VAL A 145 26.79 -24.50 -14.99
N VAL A 146 26.23 -25.58 -15.53
CA VAL A 146 24.76 -25.79 -15.59
C VAL A 146 24.19 -25.93 -14.17
N SER A 147 24.81 -26.73 -13.30
CA SER A 147 24.39 -26.89 -11.91
C SER A 147 24.46 -25.57 -11.12
N GLU A 148 25.53 -24.80 -11.28
CA GLU A 148 25.65 -23.47 -10.66
C GLU A 148 24.57 -22.49 -11.15
N LEU A 149 24.24 -22.52 -12.45
CA LEU A 149 23.19 -21.68 -13.01
C LEU A 149 21.79 -22.08 -12.52
N LEU A 150 21.51 -23.39 -12.40
CA LEU A 150 20.26 -23.90 -11.85
C LEU A 150 20.09 -23.55 -10.38
N ALA A 151 21.11 -23.77 -9.55
CA ALA A 151 21.10 -23.36 -8.14
C ALA A 151 20.84 -21.85 -7.99
N ARG A 152 21.42 -21.03 -8.87
CA ARG A 152 21.20 -19.58 -8.86
C ARG A 152 19.81 -19.18 -9.37
N CYS A 153 19.14 -20.02 -10.16
CA CYS A 153 17.74 -19.82 -10.54
C CYS A 153 16.78 -20.20 -9.41
N GLU A 154 17.13 -21.15 -8.55
CA GLU A 154 16.38 -21.49 -7.35
C GLU A 154 16.42 -20.34 -6.34
N LEU A 155 17.61 -19.79 -6.07
CA LEU A 155 17.76 -18.59 -5.22
C LEU A 155 16.97 -17.38 -5.73
N PHE A 156 16.88 -17.20 -7.05
CA PHE A 156 16.03 -16.15 -7.62
C PHE A 156 14.54 -16.40 -7.41
N GLU A 157 14.11 -17.65 -7.38
CA GLU A 157 12.71 -17.98 -7.11
C GLU A 157 12.38 -17.72 -5.63
N GLU A 158 13.28 -18.05 -4.72
CA GLU A 158 13.14 -17.76 -3.29
C GLU A 158 13.01 -16.25 -3.04
N HIS A 159 13.96 -15.44 -3.53
CA HIS A 159 13.89 -13.97 -3.40
C HIS A 159 12.65 -13.37 -4.07
N LYS A 160 12.18 -13.97 -5.18
CA LYS A 160 10.95 -13.53 -5.85
C LYS A 160 9.73 -13.79 -4.96
N ASN A 161 9.65 -14.96 -4.32
CA ASN A 161 8.57 -15.31 -3.42
C ASN A 161 8.55 -14.37 -2.20
N ASP A 162 9.70 -14.08 -1.60
CA ASP A 162 9.81 -13.11 -0.50
C ASP A 162 9.27 -11.73 -0.90
N LEU A 163 9.60 -11.27 -2.11
CA LEU A 163 9.10 -10.00 -2.64
C LEU A 163 7.60 -10.04 -2.94
N GLU A 164 7.07 -11.18 -3.40
CA GLU A 164 5.63 -11.36 -3.61
C GLU A 164 4.86 -11.32 -2.28
N GLU A 165 5.38 -11.95 -1.23
CA GLU A 165 4.83 -11.88 0.13
C GLU A 165 4.87 -10.45 0.70
N GLN A 166 6.01 -9.76 0.57
CA GLN A 166 6.14 -8.35 0.97
C GLN A 166 5.16 -7.46 0.21
N THR A 167 5.00 -7.68 -1.10
CA THR A 167 4.06 -6.92 -1.93
C THR A 167 2.61 -7.17 -1.49
N GLN A 168 2.25 -8.41 -1.17
CA GLN A 168 0.92 -8.74 -0.63
C GLN A 168 0.69 -8.07 0.74
N ALA A 169 1.67 -8.10 1.63
CA ALA A 169 1.58 -7.43 2.92
C ALA A 169 1.39 -5.91 2.76
N LEU A 170 2.15 -5.27 1.87
CA LEU A 170 2.00 -3.85 1.55
C LEU A 170 0.66 -3.54 0.87
N GLN A 171 0.13 -4.46 0.06
CA GLN A 171 -1.19 -4.31 -0.57
C GLN A 171 -2.31 -4.35 0.48
N ILE A 172 -2.23 -5.25 1.45
CA ILE A 172 -3.14 -5.30 2.61
C ILE A 172 -3.00 -4.04 3.45
N GLU A 173 -1.77 -3.57 3.70
CA GLU A 173 -1.53 -2.30 4.40
C GLU A 173 -2.12 -1.12 3.61
N LEU A 174 -1.97 -1.09 2.28
CA LEU A 174 -2.54 -0.04 1.45
C LEU A 174 -4.07 -0.07 1.50
N GLU A 175 -4.69 -1.25 1.42
CA GLU A 175 -6.14 -1.42 1.50
C GLU A 175 -6.67 -0.97 2.86
N THR A 176 -6.03 -1.36 3.95
CA THR A 176 -6.40 -0.89 5.30
C THR A 176 -6.20 0.61 5.49
N ASN A 177 -5.22 1.23 4.81
CA ASN A 177 -5.03 2.69 4.81
C ASN A 177 -5.97 3.43 3.83
N LEU A 178 -6.62 2.72 2.89
CA LEU A 178 -7.58 3.24 1.92
C LEU A 178 -9.04 2.98 2.30
N VAL A 179 -9.32 2.20 3.34
CA VAL A 179 -10.65 2.15 3.95
C VAL A 179 -10.88 3.50 4.63
N ASP A 180 -11.74 4.28 3.96
CA ASP A 180 -12.35 5.59 4.27
C ASP A 180 -11.76 6.84 3.59
#